data_AF-A0A7M3SWZ8-F1
#
_entry.id   AF-A0A7M3SWZ8-F1
#
_cell.length_a   1.000
_cell.length_b   1.000
_cell.length_c   1.000
_cell.angle_alpha   90.00
_cell.angle_beta   90.00
_cell.angle_gamma   90.00
#
_symmetry.space_group_name_H-M   'P 1'
#
loop_
_entity.id
_entity.type
_entity.pdbx_description
1 polymer ?
#
loop_
_entity_poly.entity_id
_entity_poly.type
_entity_poly.pdbx_seq_one_letter_code
_entity_poly.pdbx_strand_id
1 'polypeptide(L)'
;MNLLINNSIGIKVKNLFRNFALMILCYFIFFFLLRILDIFIFDLDFTKYEQIELMEILEENPFKFIFLAAVAAPIIEESIFRSILKPTANSLKIFICALIYLLGSILIPEDAYWALKYPLILGSAGLCYYSLGELISDESFRKICYWFHRYYLVIWILGAILFGFVHIYNYVDSFTIDLVLIMMIVPRIIAGFFFGKIKLENKSLIWPIFLHSMNNSIVLIFLLPYTLSIN
;
A
#
# COMPACT_ATOMS: atom_id res chain seq x y z
N MET A 1 -7.71 30.61 -19.70
CA MET A 1 -9.03 30.09 -19.29
C MET A 1 -9.14 28.54 -19.36
N ASN A 2 -8.03 27.78 -19.28
CA ASN A 2 -8.02 26.29 -19.33
C ASN A 2 -7.34 25.61 -18.12
N LEU A 3 -6.90 26.38 -17.11
CA LEU A 3 -6.24 25.83 -15.92
C LEU A 3 -7.22 25.38 -14.81
N LEU A 4 -8.48 25.83 -14.87
CA LEU A 4 -9.50 25.49 -13.86
C LEU A 4 -10.20 24.15 -14.11
N ILE A 5 -10.06 23.57 -15.31
CA ILE A 5 -10.66 22.25 -15.64
C ILE A 5 -9.89 21.11 -14.96
N ASN A 6 -8.61 21.31 -14.62
CA ASN A 6 -7.70 20.24 -14.22
C ASN A 6 -7.80 19.82 -12.74
N ASN A 7 -8.79 20.32 -12.01
CA ASN A 7 -8.97 20.02 -10.58
C ASN A 7 -10.40 19.62 -10.21
N SER A 8 -11.27 19.38 -11.19
CA SER A 8 -12.64 18.95 -10.90
C SER A 8 -12.62 17.57 -10.23
N ILE A 9 -13.36 17.44 -9.14
CA ILE A 9 -13.49 16.18 -8.41
C ILE A 9 -13.96 15.05 -9.33
N GLY A 10 -14.83 15.36 -10.30
CA GLY A 10 -15.33 14.40 -11.28
C GLY A 10 -14.22 13.75 -12.12
N ILE A 11 -13.21 14.50 -12.55
CA ILE A 11 -12.06 13.93 -13.27
C ILE A 11 -11.24 13.02 -12.36
N LYS A 12 -11.03 13.40 -11.10
CA LYS A 12 -10.26 12.59 -10.15
C LYS A 12 -10.96 11.27 -9.80
N VAL A 13 -12.29 11.31 -9.65
CA VAL A 13 -13.14 10.13 -9.47
C VAL A 13 -13.12 9.25 -10.73
N LYS A 14 -13.22 9.85 -11.93
CA LYS A 14 -13.07 9.10 -13.18
C LYS A 14 -11.71 8.42 -13.28
N ASN A 15 -10.64 9.10 -12.91
CA ASN A 15 -9.29 8.51 -12.86
C ASN A 15 -9.24 7.35 -11.86
N LEU A 16 -9.88 7.46 -10.69
CA LEU A 16 -9.96 6.39 -9.69
C LEU A 16 -10.55 5.11 -10.29
N PHE A 17 -11.78 5.19 -10.82
CA PHE A 17 -12.45 4.02 -11.39
C PHE A 17 -11.75 3.48 -12.63
N ARG A 18 -11.19 4.35 -13.48
CA ARG A 18 -10.39 3.92 -14.64
C ARG A 18 -9.15 3.14 -14.20
N ASN A 19 -8.38 3.65 -13.24
CA ASN A 19 -7.17 2.95 -12.77
C ASN A 19 -7.54 1.65 -12.06
N PHE A 20 -8.64 1.63 -11.31
CA PHE A 20 -9.16 0.41 -10.69
C PHE A 20 -9.50 -0.65 -11.73
N ALA A 21 -10.30 -0.30 -12.76
CA ALA A 21 -10.66 -1.24 -13.82
C ALA A 21 -9.44 -1.76 -14.59
N LEU A 22 -8.48 -0.89 -14.91
CA LEU A 22 -7.24 -1.29 -15.58
C LEU A 22 -6.37 -2.19 -14.69
N MET A 23 -6.31 -1.94 -13.40
CA MET A 23 -5.59 -2.78 -12.44
C MET A 23 -6.20 -4.18 -12.36
N ILE A 24 -7.53 -4.28 -12.25
CA ILE A 24 -8.24 -5.57 -12.27
C ILE A 24 -8.02 -6.30 -13.60
N LEU A 25 -8.05 -5.59 -14.73
CA LEU A 25 -7.73 -6.17 -16.04
C LEU A 25 -6.28 -6.70 -16.08
N CYS A 26 -5.32 -5.97 -15.53
CA CYS A 26 -3.93 -6.44 -15.43
C CYS A 26 -3.80 -7.69 -14.55
N TYR A 27 -4.54 -7.78 -13.44
CA TYR A 27 -4.59 -9.01 -12.65
C TYR A 27 -5.14 -10.18 -13.46
N PHE A 28 -6.26 -9.97 -14.16
CA PHE A 28 -6.87 -11.02 -14.98
C PHE A 28 -5.91 -11.51 -16.06
N ILE A 29 -5.26 -10.59 -16.78
CA ILE A 29 -4.26 -10.94 -17.80
C ILE A 29 -3.09 -11.69 -17.15
N PHE A 30 -2.57 -11.22 -16.01
CA PHE A 30 -1.49 -11.88 -15.30
C PHE A 30 -1.84 -13.32 -14.91
N PHE A 31 -2.97 -13.53 -14.22
CA PHE A 31 -3.38 -14.86 -13.78
C PHE A 31 -3.72 -15.78 -14.95
N PHE A 32 -4.31 -15.25 -16.04
CA PHE A 32 -4.56 -16.01 -17.26
C PHE A 32 -3.26 -16.51 -17.89
N LEU A 33 -2.27 -15.62 -18.05
CA LEU A 33 -0.95 -15.99 -18.59
C LEU A 33 -0.20 -16.93 -17.66
N LEU A 34 -0.24 -16.67 -16.35
CA LEU A 34 0.38 -17.52 -15.34
C LEU A 34 -0.19 -18.95 -15.42
N ARG A 35 -1.51 -19.10 -15.55
CA ARG A 35 -2.14 -20.42 -15.65
C ARG A 35 -1.76 -21.16 -16.91
N ILE A 36 -1.61 -20.46 -18.04
CA ILE A 36 -1.08 -21.06 -19.27
C ILE A 36 0.36 -21.55 -19.02
N LEU A 37 1.23 -20.70 -18.50
CA LEU A 37 2.63 -21.03 -18.26
C LEU A 37 2.80 -22.17 -17.24
N ASP A 38 1.95 -22.21 -16.22
CA ASP A 38 1.92 -23.26 -15.20
C ASP A 38 1.63 -24.64 -15.84
N ILE A 39 0.56 -24.74 -16.64
CA ILE A 39 0.19 -25.99 -17.33
C ILE A 39 1.30 -26.48 -18.29
N PHE A 40 2.02 -25.57 -18.95
CA PHE A 40 2.96 -25.94 -20.02
C PHE A 40 4.43 -25.98 -19.62
N ILE A 41 4.84 -25.25 -18.58
CA ILE A 41 6.26 -24.97 -18.28
C ILE A 41 6.58 -25.19 -16.81
N PHE A 42 5.76 -24.64 -15.92
CA PHE A 42 6.09 -24.54 -14.50
C PHE A 42 5.09 -25.37 -13.69
N ASP A 43 5.50 -26.48 -13.09
CA ASP A 43 4.66 -27.22 -12.15
C ASP A 43 4.63 -26.47 -10.80
N LEU A 44 3.91 -25.34 -10.74
CA LEU A 44 3.94 -24.43 -9.59
C LEU A 44 3.01 -24.91 -8.49
N ASP A 45 3.59 -25.26 -7.35
CA ASP A 45 2.84 -25.56 -6.14
C ASP A 45 2.57 -24.28 -5.32
N PHE A 46 1.41 -23.66 -5.57
CA PHE A 46 0.94 -22.52 -4.78
C PHE A 46 0.42 -22.89 -3.38
N THR A 47 0.24 -24.19 -3.07
CA THR A 47 -0.17 -24.64 -1.74
C THR A 47 0.98 -24.63 -0.74
N LYS A 48 2.22 -24.50 -1.24
CA LYS A 48 3.44 -24.37 -0.42
C LYS A 48 3.41 -23.16 0.53
N TYR A 49 2.71 -22.09 0.16
CA TYR A 49 2.70 -20.83 0.91
C TYR A 49 1.27 -20.42 1.24
N GLU A 50 0.87 -20.60 2.49
CA GLU A 50 -0.42 -20.16 3.03
C GLU A 50 -0.27 -18.92 3.91
N GLN A 51 -1.29 -18.07 3.93
CA GLN A 51 -1.31 -16.83 4.72
C GLN A 51 -1.88 -17.09 6.12
N ILE A 52 -1.20 -17.92 6.90
CA ILE A 52 -1.71 -18.45 8.19
C ILE A 52 -2.05 -17.32 9.17
N GLU A 53 -1.13 -16.38 9.42
CA GLU A 53 -1.35 -15.27 10.37
C GLU A 53 -2.54 -14.37 9.99
N LEU A 54 -2.71 -14.10 8.69
CA LEU A 54 -3.82 -13.25 8.22
C LEU A 54 -5.17 -13.95 8.43
N MET A 55 -5.22 -15.27 8.24
CA MET A 55 -6.42 -16.06 8.50
C MET A 55 -6.73 -16.14 9.99
N GLU A 56 -5.74 -16.33 10.85
CA GLU A 56 -5.91 -16.34 12.31
C GLU A 56 -6.52 -15.03 12.82
N ILE A 57 -5.98 -13.87 12.40
CA ILE A 57 -6.53 -12.56 12.81
C ILE A 57 -7.98 -12.38 12.34
N LEU A 58 -8.29 -12.88 11.15
CA LEU A 58 -9.65 -12.81 10.60
C LEU A 58 -10.63 -13.68 11.37
N GLU A 59 -10.23 -14.89 11.76
CA GLU A 59 -11.06 -15.81 12.55
C GLU A 59 -11.27 -15.30 13.98
N GLU A 60 -10.21 -14.80 14.63
CA GLU A 60 -10.30 -14.26 16.00
C GLU A 60 -11.10 -12.97 16.09
N ASN A 61 -10.87 -12.04 15.16
CA ASN A 61 -11.50 -10.72 15.20
C ASN A 61 -11.68 -10.11 13.80
N PRO A 62 -12.79 -10.44 13.10
CA PRO A 62 -13.01 -10.01 11.73
C PRO A 62 -13.13 -8.50 11.59
N PHE A 63 -13.68 -7.80 12.60
CA PHE A 63 -13.75 -6.33 12.58
C PHE A 63 -12.37 -5.68 12.67
N LYS A 64 -11.48 -6.20 13.52
CA LYS A 64 -10.08 -5.78 13.60
C LYS A 64 -9.38 -6.02 12.26
N PHE A 65 -9.56 -7.20 11.65
CA PHE A 65 -8.99 -7.53 10.35
C PHE A 65 -9.45 -6.56 9.26
N ILE A 66 -10.76 -6.32 9.14
CA ILE A 66 -11.33 -5.38 8.15
C ILE A 66 -10.75 -3.98 8.34
N PHE A 67 -10.70 -3.47 9.57
CA PHE A 67 -10.14 -2.15 9.84
C PHE A 67 -8.66 -2.07 9.46
N LEU A 68 -7.85 -3.07 9.85
CA LEU A 68 -6.44 -3.09 9.52
C LEU A 68 -6.20 -3.20 8.01
N ALA A 69 -6.83 -4.17 7.34
CA ALA A 69 -6.61 -4.45 5.94
C ALA A 69 -7.19 -3.39 4.99
N ALA A 70 -8.37 -2.82 5.29
CA ALA A 70 -9.04 -1.88 4.40
C ALA A 70 -8.73 -0.41 4.71
N VAL A 71 -8.27 -0.08 5.92
CA VAL A 71 -8.06 1.31 6.37
C VAL A 71 -6.62 1.54 6.81
N ALA A 72 -6.17 0.88 7.88
CA ALA A 72 -4.88 1.21 8.49
C ALA A 72 -3.69 0.91 7.57
N ALA A 73 -3.62 -0.29 7.01
CA ALA A 73 -2.55 -0.72 6.11
C ALA A 73 -2.48 0.16 4.85
N PRO A 74 -3.58 0.41 4.10
CA PRO A 74 -3.56 1.36 2.98
C PRO A 74 -3.05 2.75 3.34
N ILE A 75 -3.44 3.31 4.50
CA ILE A 75 -2.96 4.63 4.93
C ILE A 75 -1.45 4.60 5.17
N ILE A 76 -0.95 3.63 5.93
CA ILE A 76 0.46 3.55 6.32
C ILE A 76 1.33 3.25 5.10
N GLU A 77 0.97 2.23 4.32
CA GLU A 77 1.75 1.79 3.16
C GLU A 77 1.83 2.89 2.09
N GLU A 78 0.71 3.53 1.74
CA GLU A 78 0.76 4.61 0.76
C GLU A 78 1.50 5.85 1.31
N SER A 79 1.45 6.07 2.63
CA SER A 79 2.25 7.12 3.30
C SER A 79 3.75 6.85 3.23
N ILE A 80 4.19 5.59 3.25
CA ILE A 80 5.60 5.20 3.08
C ILE A 80 5.97 5.30 1.59
N PHE A 81 5.23 4.62 0.71
CA PHE A 81 5.69 4.43 -0.65
C PHE A 81 5.35 5.58 -1.62
N ARG A 82 4.27 6.34 -1.39
CA ARG A 82 3.80 7.36 -2.36
C ARG A 82 3.99 8.79 -1.91
N SER A 83 4.26 9.01 -0.63
CA SER A 83 4.55 10.34 -0.12
C SER A 83 5.79 10.97 -0.74
N ILE A 84 6.75 10.16 -1.20
CA ILE A 84 7.97 10.57 -1.90
C ILE A 84 7.79 10.69 -3.43
N LEU A 85 6.64 10.29 -3.97
CA LEU A 85 6.37 10.36 -5.41
C LEU A 85 5.80 11.74 -5.80
N LYS A 86 6.62 12.57 -6.48
CA LYS A 86 6.35 13.99 -6.73
C LYS A 86 5.84 14.71 -5.47
N PRO A 87 6.68 14.79 -4.44
CA PRO A 87 6.23 15.12 -3.09
C PRO A 87 5.98 16.62 -2.91
N THR A 88 5.08 16.97 -2.01
CA THR A 88 4.99 18.31 -1.43
C THR A 88 5.70 18.32 -0.07
N ALA A 89 5.93 19.50 0.52
CA ALA A 89 6.50 19.58 1.86
C ALA A 89 5.66 18.77 2.88
N ASN A 90 4.33 18.85 2.80
CA ASN A 90 3.44 18.08 3.65
C ASN A 90 3.55 16.57 3.41
N SER A 91 3.69 16.12 2.15
CA SER A 91 3.88 14.68 1.91
C SER A 91 5.23 14.18 2.39
N LEU A 92 6.30 14.98 2.31
CA LEU A 92 7.58 14.62 2.94
C LEU A 92 7.47 14.50 4.46
N LYS A 93 6.73 15.40 5.13
CA LYS A 93 6.45 15.26 6.57
C LYS A 93 5.69 13.96 6.87
N ILE A 94 4.66 13.64 6.08
CA ILE A 94 3.91 12.37 6.20
C ILE A 94 4.83 11.17 6.02
N PHE A 95 5.73 11.19 5.04
CA PHE A 95 6.71 10.13 4.82
C PHE A 95 7.58 9.89 6.07
N ILE A 96 8.17 10.96 6.63
CA ILE A 96 9.01 10.87 7.83
C ILE A 96 8.20 10.32 9.01
N CYS A 97 6.97 10.79 9.18
CA CYS A 97 6.07 10.30 10.24
C CYS A 97 5.73 8.82 10.06
N ALA A 98 5.53 8.36 8.82
CA ALA A 98 5.25 6.96 8.51
C ALA A 98 6.48 6.06 8.79
N LEU A 99 7.69 6.53 8.53
CA LEU A 99 8.92 5.82 8.92
C LEU A 99 9.07 5.73 10.44
N ILE A 100 8.76 6.80 11.18
CA ILE A 100 8.76 6.78 12.64
C ILE A 100 7.68 5.86 13.18
N TYR A 101 6.50 5.84 12.56
CA TYR A 101 5.44 4.89 12.90
C TYR A 101 5.94 3.44 12.73
N LEU A 102 6.63 3.13 11.63
CA LEU A 102 7.18 1.80 11.37
C LEU A 102 8.23 1.42 12.42
N LEU A 103 9.19 2.31 12.70
CA LEU A 103 10.20 2.09 13.75
C LEU A 103 9.57 1.93 15.13
N GLY A 104 8.58 2.75 15.47
CA GLY A 104 7.83 2.66 16.72
C GLY A 104 7.07 1.34 16.85
N SER A 105 6.53 0.83 15.75
CA SER A 105 5.82 -0.45 15.71
C SER A 105 6.73 -1.65 16.00
N ILE A 106 8.00 -1.56 15.60
CA ILE A 106 9.04 -2.57 15.90
C ILE A 106 9.51 -2.48 17.36
N LEU A 107 9.56 -1.28 17.93
CA LEU A 107 10.02 -1.07 19.31
C LEU A 107 9.00 -1.50 20.38
N ILE A 108 7.70 -1.44 20.05
CA ILE A 108 6.64 -1.84 20.98
C ILE A 108 6.33 -3.33 20.79
N PRO A 109 6.37 -4.14 21.87
CA PRO A 109 6.04 -5.57 21.82
C PRO A 109 4.71 -5.88 21.10
N GLU A 110 4.62 -7.04 20.49
CA GLU A 110 3.43 -7.47 19.72
C GLU A 110 2.24 -7.81 20.62
N ASP A 111 2.51 -8.33 21.82
CA ASP A 111 1.53 -8.65 22.87
C ASP A 111 0.98 -7.41 23.61
N ALA A 112 1.50 -6.22 23.31
CA ALA A 112 1.00 -4.97 23.88
C ALA A 112 -0.45 -4.71 23.47
N TYR A 113 -1.27 -4.24 24.42
CA TYR A 113 -2.69 -3.97 24.17
C TYR A 113 -2.87 -2.98 23.00
N TRP A 114 -3.46 -3.45 21.92
CA TRP A 114 -3.52 -2.75 20.63
C TRP A 114 -4.12 -1.34 20.73
N ALA A 115 -5.12 -1.16 21.61
CA ALA A 115 -5.79 0.12 21.81
C ALA A 115 -4.91 1.16 22.55
N LEU A 116 -3.80 0.75 23.17
CA LEU A 116 -2.78 1.66 23.69
C LEU A 116 -1.64 1.83 22.68
N LYS A 117 -1.18 0.72 22.08
CA LYS A 117 -0.09 0.68 21.09
C LYS A 117 -0.35 1.65 19.93
N TYR A 118 -1.48 1.51 19.23
CA TYR A 118 -1.73 2.30 18.03
C TYR A 118 -1.96 3.79 18.29
N PRO A 119 -2.79 4.21 19.28
CA PRO A 119 -2.93 5.63 19.59
C PRO A 119 -1.64 6.28 20.07
N LEU A 120 -0.80 5.56 20.83
CA LEU A 120 0.50 6.08 21.25
C LEU A 120 1.39 6.38 20.04
N ILE A 121 1.57 5.40 19.13
CA ILE A 121 2.43 5.59 17.94
C ILE A 121 1.85 6.69 17.04
N LEU A 122 0.53 6.70 16.80
CA LEU A 122 -0.12 7.74 16.00
C LEU A 122 -0.01 9.13 16.64
N GLY A 123 -0.16 9.22 17.96
CA GLY A 123 0.02 10.45 18.72
C GLY A 123 1.46 10.97 18.61
N SER A 124 2.45 10.10 18.78
CA SER A 124 3.86 10.42 18.59
C SER A 124 4.17 10.86 17.16
N ALA A 125 3.60 10.20 16.15
CA ALA A 125 3.73 10.60 14.75
C ALA A 125 3.10 11.98 14.49
N GLY A 126 1.96 12.29 15.11
CA GLY A 126 1.31 13.60 15.03
C GLY A 126 2.13 14.73 15.65
N LEU A 127 2.72 14.48 16.84
CA LEU A 127 3.65 15.43 17.46
C LEU A 127 4.88 15.65 16.57
N CYS A 128 5.44 14.58 16.01
CA CYS A 128 6.55 14.68 15.07
C CYS A 128 6.18 15.51 13.83
N TYR A 129 5.00 15.29 13.25
CA TYR A 129 4.52 16.06 12.10
C TYR A 129 4.52 17.57 12.39
N TYR A 130 4.03 17.96 13.57
CA TYR A 130 4.03 19.35 14.01
C TYR A 130 5.46 19.87 14.20
N SER A 131 6.29 19.14 14.95
CA SER A 131 7.69 19.53 15.19
C SER A 131 8.50 19.67 13.90
N LEU A 132 8.30 18.81 12.89
CA LEU A 132 8.98 18.91 11.60
C LEU A 132 8.68 20.22 10.87
N GLY A 133 7.52 20.83 11.11
CA GLY A 133 7.19 22.15 10.56
C GLY A 133 8.01 23.29 11.14
N GLU A 134 8.39 23.17 12.41
CA GLU A 134 9.18 24.18 13.12
C GLU A 134 10.70 23.92 12.99
N LEU A 135 11.11 22.65 12.95
CA LEU A 135 12.52 22.26 12.94
C LEU A 135 13.18 22.33 11.56
N ILE A 136 12.42 22.11 10.49
CA ILE A 136 12.96 22.05 9.12
C ILE A 136 12.38 23.19 8.30
N SER A 137 13.26 24.01 7.74
CA SER A 137 12.85 25.16 6.92
C SER A 137 12.16 24.72 5.62
N ASP A 138 11.19 25.51 5.17
CA ASP A 138 10.48 25.30 3.90
C ASP A 138 11.42 25.28 2.68
N GLU A 139 12.55 25.97 2.74
CA GLU A 139 13.58 25.90 1.69
C GLU A 139 14.20 24.50 1.59
N SER A 140 14.50 23.88 2.73
CA SER A 140 15.06 22.52 2.78
C SER A 140 14.09 21.50 2.19
N PHE A 141 12.81 21.56 2.57
CA PHE A 141 11.78 20.72 1.97
C PHE A 141 11.66 20.94 0.46
N ARG A 142 11.71 22.19 -0.01
CA ARG A 142 11.66 22.49 -1.46
C ARG A 142 12.83 21.89 -2.23
N LYS A 143 14.06 21.95 -1.69
CA LYS A 143 15.25 21.32 -2.30
C LYS A 143 15.08 19.81 -2.40
N ILE A 144 14.65 19.16 -1.32
CA ILE A 144 14.38 17.71 -1.31
C ILE A 144 13.29 17.37 -2.33
N CYS A 145 12.18 18.10 -2.34
CA CYS A 145 11.11 17.91 -3.30
C CYS A 145 11.61 18.00 -4.75
N TYR A 146 12.47 18.97 -5.07
CA TYR A 146 13.04 19.10 -6.41
C TYR A 146 13.80 17.84 -6.85
N TRP A 147 14.63 17.28 -5.96
CA TRP A 147 15.34 16.02 -6.24
C TRP A 147 14.38 14.86 -6.51
N PHE A 148 13.38 14.64 -5.64
CA PHE A 148 12.39 13.59 -5.85
C PHE A 148 11.56 13.79 -7.13
N HIS A 149 11.26 15.05 -7.50
CA HIS A 149 10.58 15.35 -8.76
C HIS A 149 11.44 15.00 -9.98
N ARG A 150 12.75 15.21 -9.92
CA ARG A 150 13.67 14.89 -11.03
C ARG A 150 13.69 13.40 -11.34
N TYR A 151 13.63 12.54 -10.32
CA TYR A 151 13.74 11.08 -10.46
C TYR A 151 12.40 10.36 -10.32
N TYR A 152 11.28 11.06 -10.49
CA TYR A 152 9.96 10.52 -10.14
C TYR A 152 9.60 9.21 -10.85
N LEU A 153 10.07 8.99 -12.09
CA LEU A 153 9.84 7.74 -12.82
C LEU A 153 10.52 6.56 -12.15
N VAL A 154 11.78 6.73 -11.75
CA VAL A 154 12.55 5.70 -11.04
C VAL A 154 11.90 5.41 -9.70
N ILE A 155 11.54 6.45 -8.95
CA ILE A 155 10.85 6.33 -7.65
C ILE A 155 9.50 5.60 -7.81
N TRP A 156 8.76 5.88 -8.88
CA TRP A 156 7.48 5.23 -9.14
C TRP A 156 7.64 3.73 -9.41
N ILE A 157 8.54 3.35 -10.32
CA ILE A 157 8.75 1.94 -10.68
C ILE A 157 9.37 1.16 -9.51
N LEU A 158 10.44 1.68 -8.90
CA LEU A 158 11.05 1.03 -7.74
C LEU A 158 10.07 0.95 -6.57
N GLY A 159 9.26 1.99 -6.34
CA GLY A 159 8.25 1.98 -5.30
C GLY A 159 7.14 0.95 -5.54
N ALA A 160 6.84 0.58 -6.79
CA ALA A 160 5.90 -0.50 -7.10
C ALA A 160 6.55 -1.88 -6.86
N ILE A 161 7.80 -2.04 -7.26
CA ILE A 161 8.56 -3.27 -7.04
C ILE A 161 8.73 -3.53 -5.53
N LEU A 162 9.26 -2.56 -4.79
CA LEU A 162 9.47 -2.66 -3.34
C LEU A 162 8.16 -2.93 -2.59
N PHE A 163 7.05 -2.34 -3.04
CA PHE A 163 5.74 -2.62 -2.48
C PHE A 163 5.39 -4.11 -2.59
N GLY A 164 5.63 -4.74 -3.74
CA GLY A 164 5.47 -6.19 -3.88
C GLY A 164 6.42 -7.00 -3.00
N PHE A 165 7.69 -6.62 -2.91
CA PHE A 165 8.68 -7.35 -2.10
C PHE A 165 8.37 -7.32 -0.60
N VAL A 166 7.85 -6.22 -0.05
CA VAL A 166 7.46 -6.18 1.36
C VAL A 166 6.34 -7.19 1.67
N HIS A 167 5.49 -7.50 0.70
CA HIS A 167 4.43 -8.48 0.86
C HIS A 167 4.90 -9.94 0.84
N ILE A 168 6.19 -10.23 0.61
CA ILE A 168 6.74 -11.59 0.80
C ILE A 168 6.52 -12.05 2.24
N TYR A 169 6.62 -11.15 3.22
CA TYR A 169 6.43 -11.46 4.63
C TYR A 169 5.00 -11.85 5.00
N ASN A 170 4.04 -11.72 4.09
CA ASN A 170 2.69 -12.26 4.30
C ASN A 170 2.63 -13.79 4.09
N TYR A 171 3.72 -14.40 3.61
CA TYR A 171 3.79 -15.81 3.24
C TYR A 171 4.90 -16.57 3.98
N VAL A 172 5.91 -15.86 4.50
CA VAL A 172 7.08 -16.45 5.15
C VAL A 172 7.62 -15.54 6.25
N ASP A 173 8.02 -16.14 7.37
CA ASP A 173 8.56 -15.40 8.53
C ASP A 173 10.02 -14.98 8.34
N SER A 174 10.71 -15.60 7.38
CA SER A 174 12.09 -15.30 7.03
C SER A 174 12.23 -15.03 5.55
N PHE A 175 13.13 -14.12 5.19
CA PHE A 175 13.32 -13.72 3.80
C PHE A 175 13.81 -14.89 2.96
N THR A 176 12.89 -15.45 2.17
CA THR A 176 13.14 -16.48 1.18
C THR A 176 12.62 -16.01 -0.17
N ILE A 177 13.29 -16.40 -1.24
CA ILE A 177 12.86 -16.09 -2.61
C ILE A 177 12.91 -17.38 -3.41
N ASP A 178 11.77 -17.74 -3.96
CA ASP A 178 11.66 -18.71 -5.04
C ASP A 178 10.71 -18.21 -6.13
N LEU A 179 10.56 -19.00 -7.18
CA LEU A 179 9.72 -18.64 -8.31
C LEU A 179 8.24 -18.47 -7.90
N VAL A 180 7.74 -19.30 -7.00
CA VAL A 180 6.34 -19.25 -6.54
C VAL A 180 6.10 -17.93 -5.80
N LEU A 181 6.96 -17.58 -4.84
CA LEU A 181 6.88 -16.31 -4.11
C LEU A 181 6.97 -15.11 -5.04
N ILE A 182 7.88 -15.12 -6.02
CA ILE A 182 7.98 -14.05 -7.02
C ILE A 182 6.64 -13.91 -7.76
N MET A 183 6.03 -15.01 -8.21
CA MET A 183 4.74 -14.97 -8.89
C MET A 183 3.61 -14.48 -7.98
N MET A 184 3.61 -14.86 -6.70
CA MET A 184 2.60 -14.44 -5.72
C MET A 184 2.66 -12.93 -5.41
N ILE A 185 3.83 -12.30 -5.49
CA ILE A 185 3.95 -10.85 -5.26
C ILE A 185 3.72 -9.99 -6.51
N VAL A 186 3.71 -10.56 -7.72
CA VAL A 186 3.46 -9.77 -8.95
C VAL A 186 2.12 -9.02 -8.91
N PRO A 187 0.99 -9.58 -8.45
CA PRO A 187 -0.24 -8.83 -8.24
C PRO A 187 -0.04 -7.60 -7.34
N ARG A 188 0.79 -7.70 -6.30
CA ARG A 188 1.12 -6.57 -5.42
C ARG A 188 1.95 -5.52 -6.15
N ILE A 189 2.90 -5.92 -7.00
CA ILE A 189 3.66 -4.98 -7.86
C ILE A 189 2.72 -4.24 -8.83
N ILE A 190 1.79 -4.95 -9.47
CA ILE A 190 0.77 -4.35 -10.35
C ILE A 190 -0.06 -3.33 -9.55
N ALA A 191 -0.54 -3.69 -8.36
CA ALA A 191 -1.28 -2.79 -7.48
C ALA A 191 -0.48 -1.51 -7.18
N GLY A 192 0.77 -1.69 -6.72
CA GLY A 192 1.67 -0.59 -6.38
C GLY A 192 1.96 0.34 -7.55
N PHE A 193 2.03 -0.19 -8.78
CA PHE A 193 2.16 0.61 -9.99
C PHE A 193 0.93 1.52 -10.18
N PHE A 194 -0.28 0.99 -10.07
CA PHE A 194 -1.51 1.77 -10.23
C PHE A 194 -1.74 2.77 -9.10
N PHE A 195 -1.34 2.45 -7.87
CA PHE A 195 -1.35 3.41 -6.76
C PHE A 195 -0.41 4.60 -7.03
N GLY A 196 0.81 4.33 -7.53
CA GLY A 196 1.70 5.40 -7.99
C GLY A 196 1.12 6.20 -9.17
N LYS A 197 0.46 5.54 -10.13
CA LYS A 197 -0.18 6.18 -11.28
C LYS A 197 -1.24 7.18 -10.86
N ILE A 198 -2.17 6.78 -9.99
CA ILE A 198 -3.26 7.65 -9.54
C ILE A 198 -2.74 8.81 -8.68
N LYS A 199 -1.66 8.61 -7.90
CA LYS A 199 -0.96 9.70 -7.20
C LYS A 199 -0.46 10.77 -8.17
N LEU A 200 0.15 10.36 -9.29
CA LEU A 200 0.65 11.29 -10.31
C LEU A 200 -0.48 12.01 -11.06
N GLU A 201 -1.55 11.30 -11.38
CA GLU A 201 -2.72 11.85 -12.11
C GLU A 201 -3.51 12.84 -11.23
N ASN A 202 -3.79 12.49 -9.97
CA ASN A 202 -4.66 13.27 -9.09
C ASN A 202 -3.91 14.21 -8.13
N LYS A 203 -2.56 14.13 -8.09
CA LYS A 203 -1.65 14.99 -7.31
C LYS A 203 -1.92 15.02 -5.80
N SER A 204 -2.50 13.95 -5.23
CA SER A 204 -2.80 13.85 -3.79
C SER A 204 -2.65 12.41 -3.30
N LEU A 205 -2.32 12.25 -2.01
CA LEU A 205 -2.18 10.94 -1.35
C LEU A 205 -3.51 10.26 -1.05
N ILE A 206 -4.61 11.00 -0.98
CA ILE A 206 -5.91 10.39 -0.62
C ILE A 206 -6.39 9.39 -1.69
N TRP A 207 -6.03 9.60 -2.96
CA TRP A 207 -6.48 8.77 -4.08
C TRP A 207 -5.79 7.41 -4.18
N PRO A 208 -4.45 7.27 -4.03
CA PRO A 208 -3.85 5.95 -3.89
C PRO A 208 -4.37 5.22 -2.65
N ILE A 209 -4.59 5.90 -1.52
CA ILE A 209 -5.18 5.29 -0.32
C ILE A 209 -6.56 4.71 -0.65
N PHE A 210 -7.45 5.48 -1.28
CA PHE A 210 -8.76 4.97 -1.69
C PHE A 210 -8.67 3.81 -2.68
N LEU A 211 -7.79 3.91 -3.69
CA LEU A 211 -7.62 2.83 -4.67
C LEU A 211 -7.12 1.54 -4.02
N HIS A 212 -6.22 1.66 -3.04
CA HIS A 212 -5.70 0.55 -2.28
C HIS A 212 -6.76 -0.04 -1.33
N SER A 213 -7.49 0.80 -0.59
CA SER A 213 -8.64 0.35 0.20
C SER A 213 -9.67 -0.38 -0.67
N MET A 214 -9.99 0.12 -1.86
CA MET A 214 -10.90 -0.57 -2.81
C MET A 214 -10.35 -1.94 -3.24
N ASN A 215 -9.05 -2.04 -3.51
CA ASN A 215 -8.39 -3.29 -3.86
C ASN A 215 -8.51 -4.33 -2.74
N ASN A 216 -8.22 -3.92 -1.50
CA ASN A 216 -8.28 -4.81 -0.35
C ASN A 216 -9.73 -5.19 -0.01
N SER A 217 -10.67 -4.23 -0.11
CA SER A 217 -12.09 -4.50 0.11
C SER A 217 -12.69 -5.49 -0.88
N ILE A 218 -12.24 -5.52 -2.14
CA ILE A 218 -12.68 -6.57 -3.08
C ILE A 218 -12.36 -7.96 -2.53
N VAL A 219 -11.14 -8.16 -2.03
CA VAL A 219 -10.73 -9.46 -1.46
C VAL A 219 -11.59 -9.79 -0.24
N LEU A 220 -11.81 -8.82 0.66
CA LEU A 220 -12.65 -9.00 1.84
C LEU A 220 -14.09 -9.40 1.49
N ILE A 221 -14.68 -8.83 0.43
CA ILE A 221 -16.03 -9.17 -0.02
C ILE A 221 -16.14 -10.65 -0.41
N PHE A 222 -15.10 -11.23 -1.01
CA PHE A 222 -15.08 -12.66 -1.37
C PHE A 222 -14.75 -13.58 -0.19
N LEU A 223 -13.95 -13.10 0.75
CA LEU A 223 -13.37 -13.92 1.81
C LEU A 223 -14.27 -13.99 3.07
N LEU A 224 -14.95 -12.89 3.42
CA LEU A 224 -15.83 -12.81 4.61
C LEU A 224 -17.02 -13.78 4.61
N PRO A 225 -17.74 -14.02 3.48
CA PRO A 225 -18.86 -14.96 3.48
C PRO A 225 -18.41 -16.39 3.78
N TYR A 226 -17.21 -16.79 3.35
CA TYR A 226 -16.65 -18.11 3.61
C TYR A 226 -16.39 -18.30 5.10
N THR A 227 -15.73 -17.34 5.75
CA THR A 227 -15.38 -17.42 7.17
C THR A 227 -16.58 -17.28 8.12
N LEU A 228 -17.58 -16.47 7.76
CA LEU A 228 -18.80 -16.31 8.56
C LEU A 228 -19.78 -17.49 8.42
N SER A 229 -19.60 -18.36 7.43
CA SER A 229 -20.45 -19.55 7.24
C SER A 229 -19.97 -20.79 7.99
N ILE A 230 -18.74 -20.75 8.51
CA ILE A 230 -18.07 -21.88 9.19
C ILE A 230 -18.16 -21.73 10.73
N ASN A 231 -18.61 -20.56 11.22
CA ASN A 231 -19.00 -20.30 12.61
C ASN A 231 -20.51 -20.34 12.79
#